data_AF-A0A7S1HAZ0-F1
#
_entry.id   AF-A0A7S1HAZ0-F1
#
_cell.length_a   1.000
_cell.length_b   1.000
_cell.length_c   1.000
_cell.angle_alpha   90.00
_cell.angle_beta   90.00
_cell.angle_gamma   90.00
#
_symmetry.space_group_name_H-M   'P 1'
#
loop_
_entity.id
_entity.type
_entity.pdbx_description
1 polymer ?
#
loop_
_entity_poly.entity_id
_entity_poly.type
_entity_poly.pdbx_seq_one_letter_code
_entity_poly.pdbx_strand_id
1 'polypeptide(L)'
;MALADADRMLASAPPYPAPTDAAFYLRHCAEACRAGVERTHIIPFAVDGALLQEVYTHDGIGTMVVDEKLESLREASSDDVAGIIKLIEPFERDGTLVKRSRTEIERDAELYTVIEHDGVIFGCAALYPYVEAHTAEMAALTVSAEVQGQGDGDRLLKRIEQRAKAMGLDSIFVLTTRTMHWFIK
;
A
#
# COMPACT_ATOMS: atom_id res chain seq x y z
N MET A 1 -13.59 1.14 1.31
CA MET A 1 -13.68 2.45 0.61
C MET A 1 -13.00 3.50 1.44
N ALA A 2 -12.40 4.49 0.79
CA ALA A 2 -11.80 5.61 1.49
C ALA A 2 -12.85 6.52 2.13
N LEU A 3 -12.49 7.20 3.22
CA LEU A 3 -13.34 8.19 3.87
C LEU A 3 -13.73 9.32 2.88
N ALA A 4 -12.83 9.69 1.96
CA ALA A 4 -13.11 10.65 0.90
C ALA A 4 -14.20 10.16 -0.07
N ASP A 5 -14.25 8.86 -0.38
CA ASP A 5 -15.33 8.26 -1.19
C ASP A 5 -16.66 8.29 -0.44
N ALA A 6 -16.63 7.93 0.84
CA ALA A 6 -17.81 7.99 1.70
C ALA A 6 -18.38 9.41 1.75
N ASP A 7 -17.52 10.43 1.90
CA ASP A 7 -17.92 11.84 1.89
C ASP A 7 -18.54 12.26 0.56
N ARG A 8 -17.99 11.82 -0.58
CA ARG A 8 -18.58 12.07 -1.91
C ARG A 8 -19.95 11.42 -2.06
N MET A 9 -20.10 10.17 -1.61
CA MET A 9 -21.39 9.47 -1.64
C MET A 9 -22.43 10.17 -0.76
N LEU A 10 -22.04 10.58 0.45
CA LEU A 10 -22.90 11.30 1.39
C LEU A 10 -23.33 12.68 0.85
N ALA A 11 -22.46 13.38 0.12
CA ALA A 11 -22.80 14.65 -0.53
C ALA A 11 -23.89 14.50 -1.60
N SER A 12 -23.97 13.33 -2.24
CA SER A 12 -25.01 13.01 -3.23
C SER A 12 -26.28 12.37 -2.64
N ALA A 13 -26.27 12.06 -1.34
CA ALA A 13 -27.36 11.37 -0.67
C ALA A 13 -28.48 12.34 -0.23
N PRO A 14 -29.71 11.84 0.02
CA PRO A 14 -30.76 12.64 0.63
C PRO A 14 -30.31 13.23 1.98
N PRO A 15 -30.72 14.46 2.32
CA PRO A 15 -30.27 15.14 3.54
C PRO A 15 -30.67 14.41 4.84
N TYR A 16 -31.77 13.65 4.80
CA TYR A 16 -32.29 12.86 5.92
C TYR A 16 -32.57 11.41 5.49
N PRO A 17 -31.52 10.57 5.39
CA PRO A 17 -31.71 9.17 5.05
C PRO A 17 -32.41 8.44 6.21
N ALA A 18 -33.31 7.53 5.87
CA ALA A 18 -33.98 6.68 6.85
C ALA A 18 -33.03 5.55 7.31
N PRO A 19 -33.26 4.92 8.47
CA PRO A 19 -32.48 3.76 8.92
C PRO A 19 -32.54 2.53 7.99
N THR A 20 -33.36 2.56 6.94
CA THR A 20 -33.37 1.55 5.87
C THR A 20 -32.39 1.85 4.74
N ASP A 21 -31.84 3.07 4.69
CA ASP A 21 -30.96 3.54 3.62
C ASP A 21 -29.49 3.32 3.97
N ALA A 22 -28.69 2.87 3.01
CA ALA A 22 -27.24 2.71 3.21
C ALA A 22 -26.56 4.02 3.65
N ALA A 23 -27.04 5.17 3.17
CA ALA A 23 -26.51 6.49 3.52
C ALA A 23 -26.67 6.83 5.01
N PHE A 24 -27.68 6.27 5.69
CA PHE A 24 -27.85 6.46 7.14
C PHE A 24 -26.68 5.84 7.90
N TYR A 25 -26.33 4.59 7.60
CA TYR A 25 -25.21 3.89 8.23
C TYR A 25 -23.86 4.48 7.82
N LEU A 26 -23.70 4.82 6.54
CA LEU A 26 -22.47 5.39 6.00
C LEU A 26 -22.09 6.70 6.70
N ARG A 27 -23.08 7.54 7.04
CA ARG A 27 -22.86 8.79 7.77
C ARG A 27 -22.19 8.54 9.13
N HIS A 28 -22.71 7.59 9.91
CA HIS A 28 -22.19 7.26 11.22
C HIS A 28 -20.82 6.59 11.16
N CYS A 29 -20.60 5.74 10.15
CA CYS A 29 -19.29 5.14 9.88
C CYS A 29 -18.24 6.22 9.59
N ALA A 30 -18.55 7.14 8.67
CA ALA A 30 -17.67 8.25 8.32
C ALA A 30 -17.40 9.19 9.52
N GLU A 31 -18.41 9.47 10.34
CA GLU A 31 -18.26 10.28 11.56
C GLU A 31 -17.32 9.61 12.57
N ALA A 32 -17.48 8.31 12.82
CA ALA A 32 -16.58 7.55 13.69
C ALA A 32 -15.15 7.52 13.15
N CYS A 33 -14.95 7.32 11.85
CA CYS A 33 -13.62 7.41 11.22
C CYS A 33 -13.00 8.80 11.40
N ARG A 34 -13.75 9.88 11.18
CA ARG A 34 -13.27 11.26 11.43
C ARG A 34 -12.91 11.50 12.89
N ALA A 35 -13.57 10.80 13.82
CA ALA A 35 -13.29 10.86 15.25
C ALA A 35 -12.08 10.01 15.69
N GLY A 36 -11.38 9.37 14.75
CA GLY A 36 -10.16 8.61 15.01
C GLY A 36 -10.36 7.10 15.15
N VAL A 37 -11.55 6.57 14.87
CA VAL A 37 -11.72 5.12 14.72
C VAL A 37 -11.01 4.69 13.43
N GLU A 38 -10.06 3.76 13.55
CA GLU A 38 -9.24 3.33 12.41
C GLU A 38 -10.09 2.79 11.26
N ARG A 39 -11.09 1.95 11.57
CA ARG A 39 -11.95 1.27 10.60
C ARG A 39 -13.36 1.12 11.12
N THR A 40 -14.33 1.30 10.22
CA THR A 40 -15.74 0.99 10.48
C THR A 40 -16.29 0.11 9.37
N HIS A 41 -17.28 -0.72 9.67
CA HIS A 41 -17.80 -1.71 8.73
C HIS A 41 -19.33 -1.67 8.73
N ILE A 42 -19.92 -1.68 7.53
CA ILE A 42 -21.35 -1.88 7.30
C ILE A 42 -21.54 -3.31 6.81
N ILE A 43 -22.17 -4.15 7.62
CA ILE A 43 -22.26 -5.60 7.38
C ILE A 43 -23.71 -5.99 7.10
N PRO A 44 -24.00 -6.83 6.08
CA PRO A 44 -25.34 -7.30 5.82
C PRO A 44 -25.85 -8.18 6.96
N PHE A 45 -26.95 -7.76 7.61
CA PHE A 45 -27.53 -8.50 8.73
C PHE A 45 -28.25 -9.79 8.31
N ALA A 46 -28.68 -9.87 7.04
CA ALA A 46 -29.52 -10.96 6.54
C ALA A 46 -28.71 -12.22 6.13
N VAL A 47 -27.39 -12.13 6.12
CA VAL A 47 -26.50 -13.22 5.71
C VAL A 47 -25.91 -13.89 6.94
N ASP A 48 -26.18 -15.18 7.11
CA ASP A 48 -25.62 -15.98 8.20
C ASP A 48 -24.09 -16.04 8.08
N GLY A 49 -23.40 -15.83 9.20
CA GLY A 49 -21.94 -15.77 9.24
C GLY A 49 -21.29 -14.52 8.66
N ALA A 50 -22.04 -13.50 8.23
CA ALA A 50 -21.49 -12.29 7.58
C ALA A 50 -20.41 -11.58 8.41
N LEU A 51 -20.57 -11.53 9.75
CA LEU A 51 -19.57 -10.94 10.63
C LEU A 51 -18.24 -11.72 10.60
N LEU A 52 -18.30 -13.06 10.56
CA LEU A 52 -17.10 -13.88 10.51
C LEU A 52 -16.40 -13.75 9.16
N GLN A 53 -17.18 -13.70 8.07
CA GLN A 53 -16.63 -13.47 6.74
C GLN A 53 -15.96 -12.10 6.65
N GLU A 54 -16.60 -11.04 7.16
CA GLU A 54 -16.02 -9.70 7.13
C GLU A 54 -14.70 -9.59 7.92
N VAL A 55 -14.62 -10.24 9.09
CA VAL A 55 -13.46 -10.07 9.98
C VAL A 55 -12.32 -11.04 9.66
N TYR A 56 -12.61 -12.22 9.13
CA TYR A 56 -11.61 -13.29 8.96
C TYR A 56 -11.30 -13.65 7.50
N THR A 57 -11.82 -12.89 6.53
CA THR A 57 -11.46 -13.07 5.13
C THR A 57 -10.93 -11.76 4.55
N HIS A 58 -10.06 -11.86 3.55
CA HIS A 58 -9.48 -10.70 2.91
C HIS A 58 -10.51 -9.90 2.11
N ASP A 59 -11.37 -10.62 1.37
CA ASP A 59 -12.37 -9.99 0.51
C ASP A 59 -13.53 -9.37 1.30
N GLY A 60 -13.82 -9.90 2.49
CA GLY A 60 -14.98 -9.51 3.28
C GLY A 60 -16.31 -9.75 2.56
N ILE A 61 -17.39 -9.21 3.11
CA ILE A 61 -18.74 -9.23 2.51
C ILE A 61 -19.48 -7.89 2.66
N GLY A 62 -19.01 -7.04 3.55
CA GLY A 62 -19.58 -5.75 3.88
C GLY A 62 -18.91 -4.60 3.13
N THR A 63 -19.08 -3.42 3.69
CA THR A 63 -18.41 -2.20 3.25
C THR A 63 -17.61 -1.63 4.40
N MET A 64 -16.29 -1.70 4.26
CA MET A 64 -15.36 -1.04 5.18
C MET A 64 -15.17 0.42 4.79
N VAL A 65 -15.23 1.33 5.76
CA VAL A 65 -14.84 2.74 5.63
C VAL A 65 -13.58 2.96 6.45
N VAL A 66 -12.58 3.56 5.81
CA VAL A 66 -11.26 3.77 6.39
C VAL A 66 -10.79 5.19 6.13
N ASP A 67 -10.11 5.81 7.10
CA ASP A 67 -9.33 7.01 6.77
C ASP A 67 -8.21 6.56 5.83
N GLU A 68 -8.07 7.23 4.68
CA GLU A 68 -7.21 6.86 3.53
C GLU A 68 -5.71 6.77 3.91
N LYS A 69 -5.38 7.09 5.16
CA LYS A 69 -4.09 6.87 5.82
C LYS A 69 -3.83 5.42 6.26
N LEU A 70 -4.64 4.45 5.84
CA LEU A 70 -4.48 3.05 6.29
C LEU A 70 -3.38 2.29 5.54
N GLU A 71 -2.79 2.90 4.52
CA GLU A 71 -1.58 2.40 3.88
C GLU A 71 -0.36 3.07 4.52
N SER A 72 0.41 2.27 5.26
CA SER A 72 1.66 2.71 5.87
C SER A 72 2.78 2.64 4.85
N LEU A 73 3.29 3.81 4.43
CA LEU A 73 4.54 3.92 3.70
C LEU A 73 5.69 4.07 4.71
N ARG A 74 6.45 2.99 4.91
CA ARG A 74 7.49 2.93 5.94
C ARG A 74 8.69 2.11 5.49
N GLU A 75 9.80 2.24 6.20
CA GLU A 75 10.92 1.30 6.11
C GLU A 75 10.47 -0.10 6.56
N ALA A 76 11.02 -1.10 5.89
CA ALA A 76 10.77 -2.49 6.22
C ALA A 76 11.62 -2.96 7.41
N SER A 77 11.10 -3.97 8.08
CA SER A 77 11.74 -4.72 9.15
C SER A 77 11.97 -6.17 8.72
N SER A 78 12.65 -6.95 9.57
CA SER A 78 12.82 -8.40 9.34
C SER A 78 11.48 -9.15 9.18
N ASP A 79 10.41 -8.66 9.79
CA ASP A 79 9.10 -9.31 9.78
C ASP A 79 8.41 -9.17 8.41
N ASP A 80 8.81 -8.18 7.61
CA ASP A 80 8.24 -7.90 6.29
C ASP A 80 8.83 -8.77 5.18
N VAL A 81 9.94 -9.48 5.44
CA VAL A 81 10.70 -10.23 4.43
C VAL A 81 9.83 -11.23 3.67
N ALA A 82 8.95 -11.95 4.39
CA ALA A 82 8.06 -12.92 3.76
C ALA A 82 7.07 -12.24 2.80
N GLY A 83 6.58 -11.06 3.16
CA GLY A 83 5.70 -10.25 2.32
C GLY A 83 6.41 -9.71 1.08
N ILE A 84 7.64 -9.20 1.25
CA ILE A 84 8.48 -8.73 0.13
C ILE A 84 8.76 -9.86 -0.86
N ILE A 85 9.17 -11.05 -0.38
CA ILE A 85 9.42 -12.22 -1.24
C ILE A 85 8.17 -12.57 -2.04
N LYS A 86 7.01 -12.67 -1.37
CA LYS A 86 5.74 -12.99 -2.02
C LYS A 86 5.37 -11.96 -3.10
N LEU A 87 5.65 -10.68 -2.86
CA LEU A 87 5.37 -9.60 -3.80
C LEU A 87 6.28 -9.64 -5.04
N ILE A 88 7.58 -9.93 -4.88
CA ILE A 88 8.55 -9.85 -5.99
C ILE A 88 8.69 -11.15 -6.79
N GLU A 89 8.40 -12.31 -6.19
CA GLU A 89 8.61 -13.64 -6.83
C GLU A 89 8.01 -13.75 -8.25
N PRO A 90 6.77 -13.26 -8.52
CA PRO A 90 6.22 -13.32 -9.88
C PRO A 90 7.07 -12.57 -10.92
N PHE A 91 7.64 -11.42 -10.53
CA PHE A 91 8.46 -10.57 -11.39
C PHE A 91 9.89 -11.10 -11.52
N GLU A 92 10.41 -11.85 -10.54
CA GLU A 92 11.66 -12.58 -10.70
C GLU A 92 11.49 -13.74 -11.69
N ARG A 93 10.35 -14.45 -11.61
CA ARG A 93 10.04 -15.58 -12.49
C ARG A 93 9.86 -15.19 -13.95
N ASP A 94 9.31 -14.02 -14.23
CA ASP A 94 9.09 -13.54 -15.60
C ASP A 94 10.28 -12.72 -16.17
N GLY A 95 11.34 -12.55 -15.37
CA GLY A 95 12.57 -11.85 -15.74
C GLY A 95 12.47 -10.32 -15.70
N THR A 96 11.39 -9.76 -15.17
CA THR A 96 11.26 -8.31 -14.94
C THR A 96 12.19 -7.85 -13.82
N LEU A 97 12.37 -8.66 -12.78
CA LEU A 97 13.32 -8.43 -11.70
C LEU A 97 14.46 -9.46 -11.73
N VAL A 98 15.64 -9.01 -11.32
CA VAL A 98 16.77 -9.90 -11.00
C VAL A 98 16.42 -10.69 -9.74
N LYS A 99 16.70 -11.99 -9.76
CA LYS A 99 16.47 -12.90 -8.64
C LYS A 99 17.31 -12.51 -7.41
N ARG A 100 16.69 -12.53 -6.23
CA ARG A 100 17.33 -12.34 -4.92
C ARG A 100 17.10 -13.55 -4.03
N SER A 101 18.10 -13.94 -3.27
CA SER A 101 17.93 -14.97 -2.24
C SER A 101 17.20 -14.41 -1.03
N ARG A 102 16.49 -15.27 -0.31
CA ARG A 102 15.85 -14.91 0.97
C ARG A 102 16.86 -14.29 1.94
N THR A 103 18.05 -14.86 2.07
CA THR A 103 19.12 -14.37 2.93
C THR A 103 19.60 -12.97 2.57
N GLU A 104 19.63 -12.61 1.28
CA GLU A 104 19.97 -11.24 0.86
C GLU A 104 18.88 -10.26 1.29
N ILE A 105 17.60 -10.62 1.09
CA ILE A 105 16.47 -9.77 1.49
C ILE A 105 16.40 -9.64 3.02
N GLU A 106 16.65 -10.71 3.78
CA GLU A 106 16.70 -10.67 5.25
C GLU A 106 17.81 -9.73 5.76
N ARG A 107 19.00 -9.80 5.16
CA ARG A 107 20.12 -8.92 5.52
C ARG A 107 19.83 -7.46 5.17
N ASP A 108 19.20 -7.24 4.02
CA ASP A 108 19.01 -5.92 3.45
C ASP A 108 17.64 -5.31 3.78
N ALA A 109 16.87 -5.92 4.69
CA ALA A 109 15.47 -5.56 4.97
C ALA A 109 15.30 -4.05 5.24
N GLU A 110 16.19 -3.45 6.04
CA GLU A 110 16.14 -2.01 6.38
C GLU A 110 16.38 -1.08 5.17
N LEU A 111 16.96 -1.60 4.07
CA LEU A 111 17.11 -0.86 2.82
C LEU A 111 15.79 -0.76 2.06
N TYR A 112 14.83 -1.64 2.34
CA TYR A 112 13.51 -1.62 1.71
C TYR A 112 12.59 -0.57 2.36
N THR A 113 11.86 0.13 1.52
CA THR A 113 10.63 0.84 1.85
C THR A 113 9.48 -0.02 1.37
N VAL A 114 8.45 -0.20 2.20
CA VAL A 114 7.24 -0.95 1.88
C VAL A 114 6.01 -0.05 1.97
N ILE A 115 4.99 -0.41 1.18
CA ILE A 115 3.62 0.01 1.41
C ILE A 115 2.86 -1.19 1.96
N GLU A 116 2.29 -1.00 3.15
CA GLU A 116 1.67 -2.03 3.95
C GLU A 116 0.27 -1.62 4.39
N HIS A 117 -0.64 -2.59 4.38
CA HIS A 117 -2.00 -2.45 4.88
C HIS A 117 -2.43 -3.76 5.54
N ASP A 118 -2.81 -3.70 6.81
CA ASP A 118 -3.21 -4.86 7.61
C ASP A 118 -2.21 -6.03 7.60
N GLY A 119 -0.92 -5.70 7.68
CA GLY A 119 0.20 -6.65 7.64
C GLY A 119 0.50 -7.21 6.26
N VAL A 120 -0.21 -6.76 5.22
CA VAL A 120 0.00 -7.19 3.83
C VAL A 120 0.84 -6.17 3.09
N ILE A 121 1.96 -6.61 2.55
CA ILE A 121 2.83 -5.79 1.70
C ILE A 121 2.32 -5.84 0.26
N PHE A 122 1.96 -4.69 -0.30
CA PHE A 122 1.50 -4.56 -1.69
C PHE A 122 2.38 -3.64 -2.53
N GLY A 123 3.36 -2.98 -1.92
CA GLY A 123 4.39 -2.24 -2.63
C GLY A 123 5.74 -2.32 -1.92
N CYS A 124 6.84 -2.35 -2.68
CA CYS A 124 8.19 -2.23 -2.13
C CYS A 124 9.16 -1.53 -3.09
N ALA A 125 10.22 -0.95 -2.53
CA ALA A 125 11.41 -0.49 -3.25
C ALA A 125 12.61 -0.49 -2.31
N ALA A 126 13.78 -0.90 -2.78
CA ALA A 126 15.04 -0.87 -2.03
C ALA A 126 15.91 0.32 -2.43
N LEU A 127 16.66 0.87 -1.49
CA LEU A 127 17.66 1.91 -1.72
C LEU A 127 19.05 1.42 -1.28
N TYR A 128 19.94 1.19 -2.24
CA TYR A 128 21.31 0.76 -2.01
C TYR A 128 22.29 1.94 -2.16
N PRO A 129 22.88 2.46 -1.07
CA PRO A 129 23.77 3.61 -1.13
C PRO A 129 25.17 3.27 -1.65
N TYR A 130 25.71 4.14 -2.51
CA TYR A 130 27.11 4.20 -2.91
C TYR A 130 27.70 5.52 -2.41
N VAL A 131 28.09 5.53 -1.13
CA VAL A 131 28.44 6.76 -0.39
C VAL A 131 29.61 7.49 -1.04
N GLU A 132 30.65 6.77 -1.46
CA GLU A 132 31.85 7.34 -2.08
C GLU A 132 31.56 7.99 -3.44
N ALA A 133 30.54 7.49 -4.14
CA ALA A 133 30.10 8.00 -5.44
C ALA A 133 28.98 9.04 -5.32
N HIS A 134 28.57 9.42 -4.10
CA HIS A 134 27.46 10.33 -3.83
C HIS A 134 26.17 9.96 -4.57
N THR A 135 25.90 8.65 -4.71
CA THR A 135 24.74 8.15 -5.44
C THR A 135 24.13 6.93 -4.75
N ALA A 136 22.96 6.48 -5.21
CA ALA A 136 22.35 5.23 -4.77
C ALA A 136 21.58 4.53 -5.89
N GLU A 137 21.49 3.21 -5.83
CA GLU A 137 20.58 2.45 -6.68
C GLU A 137 19.21 2.36 -6.02
N MET A 138 18.16 2.74 -6.74
CA MET A 138 16.81 2.28 -6.41
C MET A 138 16.54 0.97 -7.15
N ALA A 139 16.26 -0.08 -6.40
CA ALA A 139 16.08 -1.43 -6.91
C ALA A 139 14.77 -2.04 -6.41
N ALA A 140 14.35 -3.15 -7.02
CA ALA A 140 13.18 -3.93 -6.60
C ALA A 140 11.90 -3.09 -6.40
N LEU A 141 11.72 -2.03 -7.21
CA LEU A 141 10.48 -1.27 -7.24
C LEU A 141 9.36 -2.19 -7.76
N THR A 142 8.36 -2.46 -6.93
CA THR A 142 7.28 -3.39 -7.24
C THR A 142 6.01 -2.93 -6.56
N VAL A 143 4.90 -3.00 -7.30
CA VAL A 143 3.54 -2.79 -6.77
C VAL A 143 2.70 -3.98 -7.24
N SER A 144 1.89 -4.53 -6.33
CA SER A 144 1.00 -5.66 -6.59
C SER A 144 0.11 -5.35 -7.79
N ALA A 145 -0.02 -6.32 -8.70
CA ALA A 145 -0.79 -6.16 -9.93
C ALA A 145 -2.26 -5.75 -9.68
N GLU A 146 -2.81 -6.10 -8.51
CA GLU A 146 -4.18 -5.80 -8.10
C GLU A 146 -4.42 -4.30 -7.83
N VAL A 147 -3.37 -3.55 -7.48
CA VAL A 147 -3.46 -2.14 -7.07
C VAL A 147 -2.61 -1.20 -7.94
N GLN A 148 -2.06 -1.70 -9.05
CA GLN A 148 -1.33 -0.87 -10.00
C GLN A 148 -2.20 0.24 -10.61
N GLY A 149 -1.58 1.37 -10.94
CA GLY A 149 -2.26 2.53 -11.53
C GLY A 149 -2.86 3.51 -10.52
N GLN A 150 -2.73 3.24 -9.22
CA GLN A 150 -3.26 4.09 -8.14
C GLN A 150 -2.24 5.13 -7.60
N GLY A 151 -1.03 5.18 -8.16
CA GLY A 151 0.00 6.16 -7.80
C GLY A 151 1.05 5.67 -6.77
N ASP A 152 0.97 4.42 -6.33
CA ASP A 152 1.87 3.85 -5.33
C ASP A 152 3.34 3.77 -5.76
N GLY A 153 3.59 3.55 -7.06
CA GLY A 153 4.95 3.62 -7.60
C GLY A 153 5.58 5.00 -7.39
N ASP A 154 4.80 6.07 -7.61
CA ASP A 154 5.27 7.45 -7.43
C ASP A 154 5.48 7.76 -5.94
N ARG A 155 4.65 7.20 -5.05
CA ARG A 155 4.82 7.33 -3.59
C ARG A 155 6.11 6.67 -3.12
N LEU A 156 6.39 5.45 -3.59
CA LEU A 156 7.64 4.74 -3.29
C LEU A 156 8.85 5.52 -3.81
N LEU A 157 8.84 5.97 -5.07
CA LEU A 157 9.93 6.76 -5.65
C LEU A 157 10.20 8.03 -4.82
N LYS A 158 9.16 8.81 -4.48
CA LYS A 158 9.31 10.02 -3.66
C LYS A 158 9.92 9.72 -2.29
N ARG A 159 9.53 8.62 -1.64
CA ARG A 159 10.12 8.22 -0.36
C ARG A 159 11.58 7.82 -0.52
N ILE A 160 11.93 7.11 -1.57
CA ILE A 160 13.31 6.74 -1.87
C ILE A 160 14.19 7.98 -2.12
N GLU A 161 13.70 8.95 -2.90
CA GLU A 161 14.38 10.23 -3.10
C GLU A 161 14.60 11.00 -1.79
N GLN A 162 13.60 11.02 -0.91
CA GLN A 162 13.70 11.64 0.41
C GLN A 162 14.76 10.96 1.28
N ARG A 163 14.80 9.62 1.28
CA ARG A 163 15.82 8.85 2.01
C ARG A 163 17.22 9.14 1.46
N ALA A 164 17.40 9.11 0.13
CA ALA A 164 18.69 9.42 -0.49
C ALA A 164 19.18 10.85 -0.16
N LYS A 165 18.28 11.83 -0.22
CA LYS A 165 18.58 13.22 0.20
C LYS A 165 18.97 13.32 1.67
N ALA A 166 18.26 12.62 2.56
CA ALA A 166 18.57 12.59 3.99
C ALA A 166 19.95 11.96 4.29
N MET A 167 20.42 11.08 3.41
CA MET A 167 21.77 10.48 3.46
C MET A 167 22.86 11.39 2.86
N GLY A 168 22.52 12.54 2.28
CA GLY A 168 23.47 13.45 1.64
C GLY A 168 23.94 12.98 0.27
N LEU A 169 23.14 12.19 -0.44
CA LEU A 169 23.44 11.72 -1.79
C LEU A 169 22.89 12.71 -2.83
N ASP A 170 23.63 12.88 -3.93
CA ASP A 170 23.32 13.85 -4.98
C ASP A 170 22.39 13.28 -6.05
N SER A 171 22.37 11.96 -6.19
CA SER A 171 21.62 11.27 -7.25
C SER A 171 21.14 9.89 -6.85
N ILE A 172 20.14 9.40 -7.57
CA ILE A 172 19.76 7.99 -7.59
C ILE A 172 19.78 7.50 -9.03
N PHE A 173 20.05 6.22 -9.24
CA PHE A 173 19.93 5.56 -10.54
C PHE A 173 19.06 4.31 -10.42
N VAL A 174 18.58 3.83 -11.56
CA VAL A 174 17.79 2.61 -11.68
C VAL A 174 18.32 1.77 -12.84
N LEU A 175 18.30 0.45 -12.69
CA LEU A 175 18.59 -0.49 -13.75
C LEU A 175 17.30 -1.23 -14.12
N THR A 176 16.83 -1.08 -15.36
CA THR A 176 15.57 -1.68 -15.81
C THR A 176 15.70 -2.31 -17.19
N THR A 177 15.04 -3.45 -17.38
CA THR A 177 14.98 -4.18 -18.66
C THR A 177 13.68 -3.93 -19.42
N ARG A 178 12.61 -3.47 -18.75
CA ARG A 178 11.27 -3.36 -19.34
C ARG A 178 10.55 -2.02 -19.08
N THR A 179 10.92 -1.27 -18.05
CA THR A 179 10.09 -0.17 -17.51
C THR A 179 10.73 1.21 -17.67
N MET A 180 11.58 1.39 -18.67
CA MET A 180 12.32 2.64 -18.90
C MET A 180 11.40 3.87 -18.99
N HIS A 181 10.30 3.79 -19.75
CA HIS A 181 9.42 4.93 -19.99
C HIS A 181 8.77 5.52 -18.73
N TRP A 182 8.65 4.73 -17.67
CA TRP A 182 8.09 5.22 -16.40
C TRP A 182 9.05 6.18 -15.69
N PHE A 183 10.36 5.94 -15.80
CA PHE A 183 11.41 6.73 -15.13
C PHE A 183 11.84 7.99 -15.91
N ILE A 184 11.52 8.11 -17.19
CA ILE A 184 11.93 9.24 -18.06
C ILE A 184 10.76 10.23 -18.26
N LYS A 185 9.72 10.17 -17.42
CA LYS A 185 8.67 11.20 -17.40
C LYS A 185 9.13 12.43 -16.62
#